data_AF-A0A6S7GQ49-F1
#
_entry.id   AF-A0A6S7GQ49-F1
#
_cell.length_a   1.000
_cell.length_b   1.000
_cell.length_c   1.000
_cell.angle_alpha   90.00
_cell.angle_beta   90.00
_cell.angle_gamma   90.00
#
_symmetry.space_group_name_H-M   'P 1'
#
loop_
_entity.id
_entity.type
_entity.pdbx_description
1 polymer ?
#
loop_
_entity_poly.entity_id
_entity_poly.type
_entity_poly.pdbx_seq_one_letter_code
_entity_poly.pdbx_strand_id
1 'polypeptide(L)'
;MASMWMRKIRPLCRVSCLSPSVRTTTLLSKCSPVVGVLSQRNASESFVAKNERLGRPTSPHMLIYKFELPGLLSGSHRATGFVQSGVVSLAAIGLMCAPENLEFYVNYLHSLELPRALLVSTKMLFAWPFMYHLLNGIRHLAWDVSARGLNQSDMYRTGYLTLISSFLITGGLIWYY
;
A
#
# COMPACT_ATOMS: atom_id res chain seq x y z
N MET A 1 46.19 10.50 8.90
CA MET A 1 46.45 9.36 7.99
C MET A 1 45.70 9.67 6.69
N ALA A 2 46.32 10.45 5.79
CA ALA A 2 47.07 9.91 4.64
C ALA A 2 46.15 8.99 3.82
N SER A 3 45.52 9.42 2.74
CA SER A 3 46.04 9.96 1.48
C SER A 3 45.52 9.01 0.38
N MET A 4 45.14 9.58 -0.77
CA MET A 4 45.33 8.95 -2.08
C MET A 4 44.49 7.67 -2.33
N TRP A 5 43.71 7.56 -3.38
CA TRP A 5 44.20 6.99 -4.63
C TRP A 5 43.12 7.20 -5.70
N MET A 6 43.24 8.32 -6.41
CA MET A 6 42.88 8.36 -7.82
C MET A 6 44.03 7.75 -8.62
N ARG A 7 43.73 6.78 -9.49
CA ARG A 7 44.50 6.31 -10.66
C ARG A 7 43.60 5.24 -11.31
N LYS A 8 43.36 5.17 -12.62
CA LYS A 8 44.25 5.46 -13.75
C LYS A 8 43.39 5.58 -15.01
N ILE A 9 43.39 6.75 -15.64
CA ILE A 9 42.94 6.93 -17.04
C ILE A 9 44.07 6.37 -17.92
N ARG A 10 43.74 5.52 -18.90
CA ARG A 10 44.64 5.14 -19.99
C ARG A 10 44.09 5.76 -21.28
N PRO A 11 44.81 6.68 -21.95
CA PRO A 11 44.60 6.92 -23.36
C PRO A 11 45.45 5.95 -24.18
N LEU A 12 45.36 6.06 -25.51
CA LEU A 12 46.15 5.41 -26.57
C LEU A 12 45.40 4.32 -27.33
N CYS A 13 44.70 4.75 -28.40
CA CYS A 13 44.97 4.19 -29.71
C CYS A 13 44.64 5.24 -30.79
N ARG A 14 45.71 5.79 -31.36
CA ARG A 14 45.70 6.68 -32.51
C ARG A 14 45.81 5.80 -33.74
N VAL A 15 44.76 5.70 -34.55
CA VAL A 15 44.87 5.17 -35.91
C VAL A 15 44.46 6.28 -36.85
N SER A 16 45.46 6.83 -37.53
CA SER A 16 45.30 7.81 -38.58
C SER A 16 45.19 7.09 -39.92
N CYS A 17 44.19 7.53 -40.68
CA CYS A 17 44.12 7.65 -42.15
C CYS A 17 44.24 6.37 -42.98
N LEU A 18 43.22 6.13 -43.83
CA LEU A 18 43.33 6.16 -45.29
C LEU A 18 41.92 6.03 -45.90
N SER A 19 41.50 7.07 -46.61
CA SER A 19 40.50 7.08 -47.69
C SER A 19 41.29 7.44 -48.97
N PRO A 20 40.87 7.16 -50.22
CA PRO A 20 39.48 7.10 -50.67
C PRO A 20 39.15 6.03 -51.74
N SER A 21 37.87 5.66 -51.84
CA SER A 21 37.29 5.30 -53.13
C SER A 21 35.79 5.61 -53.12
N VAL A 22 35.48 6.79 -53.63
CA VAL A 22 34.12 7.23 -53.92
C VAL A 22 33.65 6.42 -55.12
N ARG A 23 32.74 5.46 -54.89
CA ARG A 23 31.93 4.86 -55.95
C ARG A 23 30.50 5.34 -55.75
N THR A 24 30.17 6.45 -56.42
CA THR A 24 28.83 7.04 -56.45
C THR A 24 27.92 6.12 -57.25
N THR A 25 27.27 5.16 -56.58
CA THR A 25 26.10 4.48 -57.14
C THR A 25 24.88 5.30 -56.79
N THR A 26 24.39 6.09 -57.75
CA THR A 26 23.07 6.70 -57.72
C THR A 26 22.01 5.61 -57.87
N LEU A 27 21.76 4.86 -56.79
CA LEU A 27 20.48 4.18 -56.65
C LEU A 27 19.46 5.26 -56.28
N LEU A 28 18.64 5.63 -57.27
CA LEU A 28 17.36 6.28 -57.06
C LEU A 28 16.50 5.36 -56.18
N SER A 29 16.74 5.43 -54.87
CA SER A 29 15.80 4.99 -53.86
C SER A 29 14.56 5.83 -54.08
N LYS A 30 13.55 5.25 -54.74
CA LYS A 30 12.18 5.71 -54.62
C LYS A 30 11.85 5.62 -53.13
N CYS A 31 12.14 6.69 -52.39
CA CYS A 31 11.40 6.99 -51.19
C CYS A 31 9.96 7.16 -51.68
N SER A 32 9.18 6.09 -51.58
CA SER A 32 7.73 6.24 -51.48
C SER A 32 7.51 7.37 -50.48
N PRO A 33 6.66 8.36 -50.78
CA PRO A 33 6.27 9.27 -49.73
C PRO A 33 5.75 8.36 -48.63
N VAL A 34 6.46 8.35 -47.49
CA VAL A 34 5.81 8.10 -46.23
C VAL A 34 4.81 9.23 -46.20
N VAL A 35 3.64 8.98 -46.80
CA VAL A 35 2.43 9.69 -46.49
C VAL A 35 2.39 9.48 -45.00
N GLY A 36 2.87 10.50 -44.28
CA GLY A 36 2.50 10.71 -42.92
C GLY A 36 0.99 10.74 -42.99
N VAL A 37 0.39 9.55 -42.85
CA VAL A 37 -0.99 9.42 -42.42
C VAL A 37 -0.94 10.26 -41.18
N LEU A 38 -1.50 11.45 -41.32
CA LEU A 38 -1.53 12.48 -40.32
C LEU A 38 -1.97 11.80 -39.04
N SER A 39 -1.01 11.42 -38.22
CA SER A 39 -1.21 10.99 -36.85
C SER A 39 -1.50 12.23 -36.01
N GLN A 40 -2.32 13.12 -36.57
CA GLN A 40 -3.10 14.11 -35.86
C GLN A 40 -4.34 13.40 -35.31
N ARG A 41 -4.13 12.36 -34.50
CA ARG A 41 -5.13 11.92 -33.53
C ARG A 41 -4.56 12.20 -32.15
N ASN A 42 -4.84 13.43 -31.74
CA ASN A 42 -4.85 13.98 -30.39
C ASN A 42 -3.48 14.02 -29.68
N ALA A 43 -2.75 15.11 -29.87
CA ALA A 43 -1.62 15.48 -29.01
C ALA A 43 -2.02 15.73 -27.53
N SER A 44 -3.31 15.61 -27.19
CA SER A 44 -3.90 15.87 -25.87
C SER A 44 -4.65 14.68 -25.26
N GLU A 45 -4.68 13.49 -25.89
CA GLU A 45 -5.36 12.33 -25.30
C GLU A 45 -4.57 11.79 -24.10
N SER A 46 -5.22 11.66 -22.95
CA SER A 46 -4.57 11.09 -21.75
C SER A 46 -4.20 9.63 -21.98
N PHE A 47 -3.14 9.15 -21.31
CA PHE A 47 -2.71 7.75 -21.41
C PHE A 47 -3.86 6.76 -21.11
N VAL A 48 -4.70 7.09 -20.12
CA VAL A 48 -5.86 6.27 -19.73
C VAL A 48 -6.91 6.25 -20.84
N ALA A 49 -7.35 7.42 -21.32
CA ALA A 49 -8.35 7.54 -22.38
C ALA A 49 -7.91 6.82 -23.66
N LYS A 50 -6.63 6.90 -24.01
CA LYS A 50 -6.05 6.16 -25.13
C LYS A 50 -6.15 4.64 -24.95
N ASN A 51 -5.87 4.10 -23.76
CA ASN A 51 -5.93 2.66 -23.50
C ASN A 51 -7.38 2.14 -23.43
N GLU A 52 -8.30 2.93 -22.87
CA GLU A 52 -9.74 2.65 -22.87
C GLU A 52 -10.29 2.60 -24.29
N ARG A 53 -9.98 3.62 -25.12
CA ARG A 53 -10.36 3.66 -26.54
C ARG A 53 -9.80 2.49 -27.34
N LEU A 54 -8.60 2.03 -27.01
CA LEU A 54 -7.97 0.88 -27.67
C LEU A 54 -8.45 -0.48 -27.13
N GLY A 55 -9.33 -0.51 -26.12
CA GLY A 55 -9.85 -1.74 -25.54
C GLY A 55 -8.77 -2.62 -24.91
N ARG A 56 -7.70 -2.01 -24.38
CA ARG A 56 -6.59 -2.76 -23.78
C ARG A 56 -7.00 -3.29 -22.40
N PRO A 57 -6.97 -4.60 -22.16
CA PRO A 57 -7.29 -5.13 -20.84
C PRO A 57 -6.21 -4.74 -19.83
N THR A 58 -6.62 -4.52 -18.58
CA THR A 58 -5.69 -4.37 -17.46
C THR A 58 -5.15 -5.73 -17.06
N SER A 59 -3.86 -5.80 -16.75
CA SER A 59 -3.28 -7.04 -16.25
C SER A 59 -3.91 -7.41 -14.90
N PRO A 60 -4.10 -8.71 -14.63
CA PRO A 60 -4.52 -9.15 -13.30
C PRO A 60 -3.48 -8.70 -12.28
N HIS A 61 -3.93 -8.11 -11.16
CA HIS A 61 -3.03 -7.56 -10.13
C HIS A 61 -3.36 -8.17 -8.76
N MET A 62 -4.53 -7.90 -8.17
CA MET A 62 -4.86 -8.41 -6.82
C MET A 62 -4.96 -9.95 -6.76
N LEU A 63 -5.44 -10.58 -7.84
CA LEU A 63 -5.70 -12.03 -7.87
C LEU A 63 -4.42 -12.87 -8.00
N ILE A 64 -3.35 -12.30 -8.55
CA ILE A 64 -2.09 -13.02 -8.79
C ILE A 64 -0.95 -12.54 -7.88
N TYR A 65 -1.16 -11.48 -7.10
CA TYR A 65 -0.14 -10.93 -6.22
C TYR A 65 0.05 -11.79 -4.96
N LYS A 66 1.31 -12.07 -4.60
CA LYS A 66 1.64 -12.76 -3.36
C LYS A 66 1.62 -11.76 -2.20
N PHE A 67 0.63 -11.85 -1.34
CA PHE A 67 0.55 -10.99 -0.16
C PHE A 67 1.65 -11.33 0.85
N GLU A 68 2.47 -10.34 1.16
CA GLU A 68 3.44 -10.39 2.25
C GLU A 68 2.87 -9.76 3.53
N LEU A 69 3.51 -10.07 4.67
CA LEU A 69 3.08 -9.60 5.99
C LEU A 69 2.88 -8.06 6.03
N PRO A 70 3.81 -7.20 5.57
CA PRO A 70 3.60 -5.75 5.62
C PRO A 70 2.40 -5.28 4.78
N GLY A 71 2.16 -5.92 3.64
CA GLY A 71 1.01 -5.62 2.78
C GLY A 71 -0.32 -5.99 3.45
N LEU A 72 -0.38 -7.17 4.09
CA LEU A 72 -1.55 -7.60 4.87
C LEU A 72 -1.82 -6.68 6.07
N LEU A 73 -0.77 -6.24 6.79
CA LEU A 73 -0.94 -5.32 7.91
C LEU A 73 -1.45 -3.95 7.44
N SER A 74 -0.95 -3.44 6.31
CA SER A 74 -1.46 -2.19 5.73
C SER A 74 -2.94 -2.29 5.34
N GLY A 75 -3.33 -3.37 4.65
CA GLY A 75 -4.73 -3.63 4.30
C GLY A 75 -5.62 -3.75 5.53
N SER A 76 -5.16 -4.51 6.53
CA SER A 76 -5.89 -4.71 7.79
C SER A 76 -6.03 -3.40 8.58
N HIS A 77 -5.02 -2.53 8.58
CA HIS A 77 -5.08 -1.23 9.25
C HIS A 77 -6.15 -0.32 8.63
N ARG A 78 -6.27 -0.32 7.29
CA ARG A 78 -7.35 0.40 6.61
C ARG A 78 -8.72 -0.20 6.93
N ALA A 79 -8.82 -1.53 6.89
CA ALA A 79 -10.07 -2.22 7.19
C ALA A 79 -10.55 -1.97 8.63
N THR A 80 -9.67 -2.09 9.63
CA THR A 80 -10.03 -1.81 11.02
C THR A 80 -10.40 -0.34 11.24
N GLY A 81 -9.71 0.59 10.59
CA GLY A 81 -10.07 2.01 10.63
C GLY A 81 -11.46 2.27 10.06
N PHE A 82 -11.74 1.76 8.87
CA PHE A 82 -13.05 1.91 8.22
C PHE A 82 -14.18 1.29 9.05
N VAL A 83 -14.01 0.04 9.50
CA VAL A 83 -15.02 -0.67 10.31
C VAL A 83 -15.26 0.05 11.62
N GLN A 84 -14.20 0.47 12.33
CA GLN A 84 -14.35 1.15 13.61
C GLN A 84 -15.02 2.51 13.47
N SER A 85 -14.66 3.30 12.45
CA SER A 85 -15.37 4.55 12.14
C SER A 85 -16.85 4.29 11.89
N GLY A 86 -17.18 3.27 11.10
CA GLY A 86 -18.57 2.86 10.86
C GLY A 86 -19.31 2.47 12.14
N VAL A 87 -18.71 1.63 13.00
CA VAL A 87 -19.30 1.20 14.27
C VAL A 87 -19.57 2.39 15.18
N VAL A 88 -18.60 3.30 15.35
CA VAL A 88 -18.77 4.49 16.21
C VAL A 88 -19.85 5.43 15.65
N SER A 89 -19.84 5.69 14.34
CA SER A 89 -20.84 6.54 13.71
C SER A 89 -22.25 5.95 13.79
N LEU A 90 -22.40 4.65 13.52
CA LEU A 90 -23.69 3.96 13.62
C LEU A 90 -24.18 3.87 15.07
N ALA A 91 -23.29 3.64 16.04
CA ALA A 91 -23.65 3.64 17.45
C ALA A 91 -24.11 5.04 17.91
N ALA A 92 -23.43 6.10 17.48
CA ALA A 92 -23.81 7.47 17.80
C ALA A 92 -25.18 7.83 17.21
N ILE A 93 -25.40 7.57 15.92
CA ILE A 93 -26.68 7.83 15.26
C ILE A 93 -27.78 6.95 15.87
N GLY A 94 -27.50 5.67 16.10
CA GLY A 94 -28.43 4.73 16.69
C GLY A 94 -28.88 5.16 18.08
N LEU A 95 -27.97 5.64 18.92
CA LEU A 95 -28.31 6.13 20.26
C LEU A 95 -29.06 7.48 20.22
N MET A 96 -28.79 8.34 19.22
CA MET A 96 -29.55 9.58 19.03
C MET A 96 -30.99 9.34 18.56
N CYS A 97 -31.21 8.29 17.77
CA CYS A 97 -32.54 7.92 17.26
C CYS A 97 -33.27 6.91 18.15
N ALA A 98 -32.58 6.33 19.13
CA ALA A 98 -33.15 5.37 20.06
C ALA A 98 -34.20 6.02 20.97
N PRO A 99 -35.30 5.32 21.29
CA PRO A 99 -36.30 5.83 22.24
C PRO A 99 -35.78 5.88 23.68
N GLU A 100 -34.85 4.98 24.02
CA GLU A 100 -34.32 4.79 25.36
C GLU A 100 -32.84 5.22 25.46
N ASN A 101 -32.36 5.39 26.69
CA ASN A 101 -30.97 5.77 26.96
C ASN A 101 -30.01 4.57 26.90
N LEU A 102 -28.70 4.84 26.94
CA LEU A 102 -27.66 3.79 26.89
C LEU A 102 -27.77 2.79 28.07
N GLU A 103 -28.14 3.29 29.26
CA GLU A 103 -28.26 2.47 30.46
C GLU A 103 -29.33 1.38 30.31
N PHE A 104 -30.48 1.71 29.70
CA PHE A 104 -31.53 0.74 29.38
C PHE A 104 -30.99 -0.41 28.52
N TYR A 105 -30.28 -0.10 27.43
CA TYR A 105 -29.73 -1.13 26.54
C TYR A 105 -28.65 -1.98 27.20
N VAL A 106 -27.81 -1.38 28.04
CA VAL A 106 -26.79 -2.12 28.81
C VAL A 106 -27.47 -3.09 29.78
N ASN A 107 -28.45 -2.63 30.56
CA ASN A 107 -29.20 -3.48 31.49
C ASN A 107 -29.98 -4.59 30.77
N TYR A 108 -30.54 -4.29 29.60
CA TYR A 108 -31.18 -5.29 28.75
C TYR A 108 -30.17 -6.35 28.27
N LEU A 109 -28.97 -5.98 27.84
CA LEU A 109 -27.94 -6.96 27.47
C LEU A 109 -27.49 -7.81 28.66
N HIS A 110 -27.45 -7.25 29.87
CA HIS A 110 -27.16 -7.99 31.09
C HIS A 110 -28.27 -9.00 31.45
N SER A 111 -29.54 -8.67 31.23
CA SER A 111 -30.67 -9.56 31.53
C SER A 111 -30.77 -10.76 30.60
N LEU A 112 -30.08 -10.75 29.45
CA LEU A 112 -30.00 -11.88 28.54
C LEU A 112 -29.12 -13.04 29.07
N GLU A 113 -28.39 -12.84 30.18
CA GLU A 113 -27.57 -13.86 30.84
C GLU A 113 -26.68 -14.65 29.88
N LEU A 114 -26.06 -13.94 28.93
CA LEU A 114 -25.29 -14.57 27.85
C LEU A 114 -24.12 -15.41 28.40
N PRO A 115 -23.78 -16.55 27.76
CA PRO A 115 -22.66 -17.37 28.19
C PRO A 115 -21.35 -16.57 28.24
N ARG A 116 -20.54 -16.82 29.28
CA ARG A 116 -19.25 -16.11 29.47
C ARG A 116 -18.37 -16.17 28.23
N ALA A 117 -18.33 -17.32 27.54
CA ALA A 117 -17.56 -17.47 26.31
C ALA A 117 -18.00 -16.46 25.23
N LEU A 118 -19.31 -16.28 25.04
CA LEU A 118 -19.85 -15.34 24.07
C LEU A 118 -19.49 -13.90 24.44
N LEU A 119 -19.59 -13.52 25.72
CA LEU A 119 -19.23 -12.19 26.21
C LEU A 119 -17.74 -11.88 26.01
N VAL A 120 -16.87 -12.84 26.30
CA VAL A 120 -15.42 -12.67 26.08
C VAL A 120 -15.12 -12.56 24.59
N SER A 121 -15.74 -13.38 23.75
CA SER A 121 -15.55 -13.32 22.30
C SER A 121 -16.03 -11.99 21.70
N THR A 122 -17.19 -11.47 22.10
CA THR A 122 -17.66 -10.16 21.63
C THR A 122 -16.79 -9.02 22.14
N LYS A 123 -16.38 -9.03 23.42
CA LYS A 123 -15.39 -8.06 23.95
C LYS A 123 -14.11 -8.07 23.12
N MET A 124 -13.55 -9.25 22.84
CA MET A 124 -12.34 -9.41 22.01
C MET A 124 -12.55 -8.89 20.59
N LEU A 125 -13.70 -9.20 19.97
CA LEU A 125 -14.03 -8.81 18.60
C LEU A 125 -14.03 -7.28 18.41
N PHE A 126 -14.51 -6.52 19.40
CA PHE A 126 -14.50 -5.05 19.32
C PHE A 126 -13.18 -4.44 19.82
N ALA A 127 -12.60 -4.97 20.90
CA ALA A 127 -11.44 -4.36 21.54
C ALA A 127 -10.12 -4.64 20.80
N TRP A 128 -9.96 -5.81 20.16
CA TRP A 128 -8.71 -6.16 19.49
C TRP A 128 -8.46 -5.33 18.23
N PRO A 129 -9.42 -5.16 17.30
CA PRO A 129 -9.24 -4.29 16.13
C PRO A 129 -8.86 -2.85 16.51
N PHE A 130 -9.42 -2.32 17.60
CA PHE A 130 -9.06 -1.01 18.14
C PHE A 130 -7.59 -0.96 18.56
N MET A 131 -7.15 -1.91 19.39
CA MET A 131 -5.78 -1.95 19.88
C MET A 131 -4.78 -2.20 18.74
N TYR A 132 -5.10 -3.09 17.81
CA TYR A 132 -4.32 -3.30 16.60
C TYR A 132 -4.20 -2.01 15.76
N HIS A 133 -5.33 -1.32 15.52
CA HIS A 133 -5.33 -0.10 14.73
C HIS A 133 -4.47 0.99 15.39
N LEU A 134 -4.58 1.16 16.70
CA LEU A 134 -3.80 2.11 17.47
C LEU A 134 -2.30 1.81 17.40
N LEU A 135 -1.88 0.59 17.71
CA LEU A 135 -0.46 0.21 17.72
C LEU A 135 0.15 0.23 16.32
N ASN A 136 -0.60 -0.22 15.31
CA ASN A 136 -0.12 -0.15 13.93
C ASN A 136 -0.09 1.31 13.45
N GLY A 137 -1.01 2.17 13.91
CA GLY A 137 -0.98 3.61 13.67
C GLY A 137 0.26 4.29 14.26
N ILE A 138 0.64 3.95 15.50
CA ILE A 138 1.90 4.40 16.11
C ILE A 138 3.10 3.98 15.27
N ARG A 139 3.11 2.75 14.76
CA ARG A 139 4.15 2.24 13.86
C ARG A 139 4.21 3.03 12.55
N HIS A 140 3.06 3.39 11.95
CA HIS A 140 3.00 4.25 10.77
C HIS A 140 3.54 5.66 11.06
N LEU A 141 3.12 6.29 12.17
CA LEU A 141 3.64 7.60 12.59
C LEU A 141 5.15 7.56 12.85
N ALA A 142 5.66 6.46 13.41
CA ALA A 142 7.10 6.27 13.57
C ALA A 142 7.83 6.25 12.23
N TRP A 143 7.26 5.62 11.20
CA TRP A 143 7.81 5.67 9.84
C TRP A 143 7.82 7.09 9.27
N ASP A 144 6.73 7.82 9.44
CA ASP A 144 6.58 9.18 8.90
C ASP A 144 7.53 10.18 9.57
N VAL A 145 7.71 10.08 10.90
CA VAL A 145 8.54 11.03 11.66
C VAL A 145 10.03 10.68 11.59
N SER A 146 10.38 9.40 11.69
CA SER A 146 11.79 9.00 11.84
C SER A 146 12.47 8.63 10.53
N ALA A 147 11.69 8.29 9.49
CA ALA A 147 12.16 7.64 8.25
C ALA A 147 13.06 6.38 8.50
N ARG A 148 13.00 5.80 9.71
CA ARG A 148 13.74 4.60 10.12
C ARG A 148 12.78 3.41 10.18
N GLY A 149 13.34 2.20 10.10
CA GLY A 149 12.56 0.96 10.16
C GLY A 149 11.83 0.60 8.87
N LEU A 150 12.28 1.16 7.74
CA LEU A 150 11.77 0.88 6.39
C LEU A 150 12.52 -0.27 5.68
N ASN A 151 13.50 -0.89 6.35
CA ASN A 151 14.16 -2.09 5.86
C ASN A 151 13.22 -3.29 5.97
N GLN A 152 13.36 -4.27 5.06
CA GLN A 152 12.54 -5.48 5.07
C GLN A 152 12.54 -6.20 6.43
N SER A 153 13.71 -6.37 7.05
CA SER A 153 13.82 -7.00 8.37
C SER A 153 13.05 -6.24 9.46
N ASP A 154 13.14 -4.91 9.45
CA ASP A 154 12.50 -4.07 10.45
C ASP A 154 10.98 -4.04 10.27
N MET A 155 10.52 -4.02 9.02
CA MET A 155 9.08 -4.12 8.71
C MET A 155 8.48 -5.42 9.25
N TYR A 156 9.16 -6.56 9.12
CA TYR A 156 8.65 -7.82 9.68
C TYR A 156 8.72 -7.84 11.21
N ARG A 157 9.84 -7.41 11.81
CA ARG A 157 9.99 -7.35 13.28
C ARG A 157 8.93 -6.48 13.93
N THR A 158 8.78 -5.25 13.44
CA THR A 158 7.77 -4.32 13.94
C THR A 158 6.35 -4.81 13.67
N GLY A 159 6.12 -5.49 12.54
CA GLY A 159 4.82 -6.09 12.23
C GLY A 159 4.40 -7.18 13.21
N TYR A 160 5.28 -8.14 13.50
CA TYR A 160 5.01 -9.17 14.50
C TYR A 160 4.86 -8.58 15.90
N LEU A 161 5.69 -7.60 16.26
CA LEU A 161 5.60 -6.90 17.53
C LEU A 161 4.23 -6.21 17.70
N THR A 162 3.75 -5.51 16.67
CA THR A 162 2.42 -4.87 16.69
C THR A 162 1.32 -5.91 16.90
N LEU A 163 1.34 -7.03 16.18
CA LEU A 163 0.32 -8.07 16.30
C LEU A 163 0.31 -8.69 17.70
N ILE A 164 1.46 -9.16 18.18
CA ILE A 164 1.56 -9.82 19.50
C ILE A 164 1.16 -8.86 20.61
N SER A 165 1.70 -7.64 20.62
CA SER A 165 1.37 -6.63 21.63
C SER A 165 -0.12 -6.29 21.61
N SER A 166 -0.75 -6.21 20.43
CA SER A 166 -2.19 -5.93 20.34
C SER A 166 -3.04 -7.00 21.00
N PHE A 167 -2.73 -8.28 20.79
CA PHE A 167 -3.45 -9.39 21.42
C PHE A 167 -3.20 -9.45 22.93
N LEU A 168 -1.95 -9.28 23.38
CA LEU A 168 -1.60 -9.34 24.80
C LEU A 168 -2.28 -8.22 25.60
N ILE A 169 -2.26 -6.99 25.08
CA ILE A 169 -2.88 -5.86 25.77
C ILE A 169 -4.40 -6.04 25.82
N THR A 170 -5.04 -6.38 24.70
CA THR A 170 -6.49 -6.60 24.69
C THR A 170 -6.91 -7.76 25.59
N GLY A 171 -6.20 -8.89 25.54
CA GLY A 171 -6.46 -10.05 26.39
C GLY A 171 -6.27 -9.73 27.88
N GLY A 172 -5.21 -9.00 28.23
CA GLY A 172 -4.96 -8.56 29.60
C GLY A 172 -6.04 -7.62 30.12
N LEU A 173 -6.52 -6.68 29.30
CA LEU A 173 -7.62 -5.78 29.67
C LEU A 173 -8.93 -6.55 29.91
N ILE A 174 -9.27 -7.50 29.04
CA ILE A 174 -10.50 -8.30 29.21
C ILE A 174 -10.40 -9.27 30.37
N TRP A 175 -9.21 -9.80 30.66
CA TRP A 175 -9.00 -10.66 31.83
C TRP A 175 -9.18 -9.88 33.14
N TYR A 176 -8.75 -8.62 33.18
CA TYR A 176 -8.86 -7.78 34.36
C TYR A 176 -10.29 -7.28 34.64
N TYR A 177 -11.14 -7.13 33.60
CA TYR A 177 -12.51 -6.59 33.66
C TYR A 177 -13.61 -7.59 33.21
#